data_AF-A0A1U9Z3C5-F1
#
_entry.id   AF-A0A1U9Z3C5-F1
#
_cell.length_a   1.000
_cell.length_b   1.000
_cell.length_c   1.000
_cell.angle_alpha   90.00
_cell.angle_beta   90.00
_cell.angle_gamma   90.00
#
_symmetry.space_group_name_H-M   'P 1'
#
loop_
_entity.id
_entity.type
_entity.pdbx_description
1 polymer ?
#
loop_
_entity_poly.entity_id
_entity_poly.type
_entity_poly.pdbx_seq_one_letter_code
_entity_poly.pdbx_strand_id
1 'polypeptide(L)'
;MTTPLTLDAVLAKAQTRSFEFPYLLANHVPMVLIALDRLGASPERLDEWYETYRDAHAVPLIAAPVAPINPGNWQEALGDRAREADYRGFFVGEVQRLGIDKAIRTYLPAMTQGVAASATHPLMRLAYGVLKNDAREVGHALGYWAATYLPLPGPGKFEADTDDPAEVLAGIADIEGIRDYETETDLLWHNIRAVGALPGFAPVIDRLRFHDNTVRRMTEVSLVAFSFTLDFSALHAVTGMHWMRLVAPHVDEDKVEPLYRAFWQVIASLIPKIGFPVFPSADEVQDMRERDAPEWPEIKAAAIASYDEHDVSLTFSASEEQKAWGGDRLYRVAAARRLRLID
;
A
#
# COMPACT_ATOMS: atom_id res chain seq x y z
N MET A 1 0.32 1.65 39.64
CA MET A 1 1.45 1.32 38.76
C MET A 1 1.00 1.65 37.35
N THR A 2 1.63 2.61 36.69
CA THR A 2 1.37 2.90 35.27
C THR A 2 1.95 1.76 34.44
N THR A 3 1.13 1.15 33.59
CA THR A 3 1.58 0.13 32.63
C THR A 3 2.71 0.73 31.78
N PRO A 4 3.86 0.05 31.61
CA PRO A 4 4.93 0.56 30.77
C PRO A 4 4.43 0.79 29.35
N LEU A 5 4.83 1.90 28.76
CA LEU A 5 4.49 2.25 27.40
C LEU A 5 5.22 1.30 26.44
N THR A 6 4.49 0.65 25.54
CA THR A 6 5.04 -0.28 24.54
C THR A 6 4.33 -0.08 23.20
N LEU A 7 4.92 -0.53 22.10
CA LEU A 7 4.24 -0.58 20.79
C LEU A 7 2.86 -1.24 20.91
N ASP A 8 2.76 -2.39 21.59
CA ASP A 8 1.49 -3.12 21.74
C ASP A 8 0.43 -2.29 22.49
N ALA A 9 0.84 -1.54 23.52
CA ALA A 9 -0.06 -0.67 24.26
C ALA A 9 -0.59 0.49 23.39
N VAL A 10 0.27 1.14 22.60
CA VAL A 10 -0.13 2.24 21.69
C VAL A 10 -0.97 1.70 20.53
N LEU A 11 -0.57 0.57 19.95
CA LEU A 11 -1.29 -0.09 18.87
C LEU A 11 -2.70 -0.52 19.31
N ALA A 12 -2.86 -1.02 20.55
CA ALA A 12 -4.17 -1.36 21.09
C ALA A 12 -5.10 -0.15 21.19
N LYS A 13 -4.59 1.06 21.49
CA LYS A 13 -5.38 2.30 21.43
C LYS A 13 -5.81 2.59 19.99
N ALA A 14 -4.86 2.55 19.05
CA ALA A 14 -5.11 2.80 17.63
C ALA A 14 -6.12 1.83 17.01
N GLN A 15 -6.10 0.58 17.44
CA GLN A 15 -7.02 -0.47 16.99
C GLN A 15 -8.50 -0.18 17.27
N THR A 16 -8.81 0.69 18.24
CA THR A 16 -10.18 1.12 18.55
C THR A 16 -10.72 2.19 17.60
N ARG A 17 -9.87 2.71 16.72
CA ARG A 17 -10.19 3.77 15.75
C ARG A 17 -10.54 3.18 14.39
N SER A 18 -11.37 3.90 13.64
CA SER A 18 -11.83 3.51 12.31
C SER A 18 -10.67 3.35 11.31
N PHE A 19 -10.90 2.57 10.27
CA PHE A 19 -10.00 2.41 9.13
C PHE A 19 -9.76 3.70 8.35
N GLU A 20 -10.75 4.58 8.33
CA GLU A 20 -10.72 5.86 7.64
C GLU A 20 -11.17 6.96 8.61
N PHE A 21 -10.79 8.20 8.33
CA PHE A 21 -11.29 9.39 9.02
C PHE A 21 -12.07 10.27 8.02
N PRO A 22 -12.69 11.40 8.44
CA PRO A 22 -13.58 12.18 7.57
C PRO A 22 -13.03 12.43 6.16
N TYR A 23 -13.92 12.41 5.17
CA TYR A 23 -13.60 12.41 3.72
C TYR A 23 -12.94 11.12 3.20
N LEU A 24 -13.11 9.98 3.90
CA LEU A 24 -12.64 8.67 3.43
C LEU A 24 -11.13 8.63 3.20
N LEU A 25 -10.41 9.35 4.07
CA LEU A 25 -8.95 9.34 4.14
C LEU A 25 -8.49 8.18 5.02
N ALA A 26 -7.49 7.42 4.57
CA ALA A 26 -7.03 6.25 5.28
C ALA A 26 -6.36 6.63 6.62
N ASN A 27 -6.73 5.93 7.69
CA ASN A 27 -6.04 6.00 8.97
C ASN A 27 -4.74 5.19 8.91
N HIS A 28 -3.61 5.88 8.94
CA HIS A 28 -2.28 5.28 8.81
C HIS A 28 -1.72 4.68 10.09
N VAL A 29 -2.31 5.03 11.25
CA VAL A 29 -1.69 4.85 12.56
C VAL A 29 -1.19 3.43 12.81
N PRO A 30 -2.00 2.36 12.65
CA PRO A 30 -1.54 1.01 12.99
C PRO A 30 -0.30 0.61 12.20
N MET A 31 -0.22 1.06 10.95
CA MET A 31 0.86 0.76 10.05
C MET A 31 2.11 1.59 10.34
N VAL A 32 1.95 2.89 10.58
CA VAL A 32 3.04 3.82 10.86
C VAL A 32 3.68 3.55 12.21
N LEU A 33 2.92 3.16 13.23
CA LEU A 33 3.47 2.76 14.53
C LEU A 33 4.43 1.57 14.41
N ILE A 34 4.06 0.57 13.61
CA ILE A 34 4.92 -0.59 13.34
C ILE A 34 6.18 -0.14 12.59
N ALA A 35 6.04 0.72 11.58
CA ALA A 35 7.19 1.25 10.84
C ALA A 35 8.13 2.09 11.74
N LEU A 36 7.60 2.99 12.57
CA LEU A 36 8.38 3.79 13.53
C LEU A 36 9.16 2.90 14.52
N ASP A 37 8.51 1.88 15.08
CA ASP A 37 9.17 0.91 15.97
C ASP A 37 10.32 0.18 15.24
N ARG A 38 10.09 -0.27 14.00
CA ARG A 38 11.12 -0.91 13.15
C ARG A 38 12.26 0.03 12.76
N LEU A 39 11.99 1.34 12.69
CA LEU A 39 13.01 2.36 12.48
C LEU A 39 13.83 2.65 13.76
N GLY A 40 13.33 2.27 14.93
CA GLY A 40 13.99 2.45 16.22
C GLY A 40 13.44 3.60 17.06
N ALA A 41 12.21 4.05 16.80
CA ALA A 41 11.55 5.05 17.65
C ALA A 41 11.36 4.50 19.08
N SER A 42 11.49 5.37 20.08
CA SER A 42 11.20 4.99 21.47
C SER A 42 9.69 4.83 21.67
N PRO A 43 9.23 4.06 22.68
CA PRO A 43 7.81 3.98 23.00
C PRO A 43 7.17 5.36 23.20
N GLU A 44 7.84 6.28 23.89
CA GLU A 44 7.35 7.64 24.12
C GLU A 44 7.09 8.38 22.81
N ARG A 45 7.98 8.22 21.83
CA ARG A 45 7.80 8.79 20.49
C ARG A 45 6.60 8.18 19.76
N LEU A 46 6.37 6.86 19.91
CA LEU A 46 5.21 6.18 19.32
C LEU A 46 3.89 6.73 19.87
N ASP A 47 3.81 6.91 21.19
CA ASP A 47 2.60 7.45 21.84
C ASP A 47 2.38 8.92 21.49
N GLU A 48 3.44 9.74 21.53
CA GLU A 48 3.38 11.15 21.11
C GLU A 48 2.90 11.29 19.65
N TRP A 49 3.48 10.51 18.73
CA TRP A 49 3.09 10.52 17.31
C TRP A 49 1.62 10.11 17.14
N TYR A 50 1.18 9.05 17.83
CA TYR A 50 -0.21 8.59 17.80
C TYR A 50 -1.19 9.66 18.31
N GLU A 51 -0.94 10.23 19.48
CA GLU A 51 -1.82 11.23 20.09
C GLU A 51 -1.92 12.47 19.18
N THR A 52 -0.79 12.92 18.62
CA THR A 52 -0.74 14.04 17.66
C THR A 52 -1.53 13.73 16.38
N TYR A 53 -1.31 12.56 15.77
CA TYR A 53 -2.00 12.16 14.54
C TYR A 53 -3.51 12.04 14.77
N ARG A 54 -3.91 11.39 15.87
CA ARG A 54 -5.32 11.20 16.23
C ARG A 54 -6.04 12.55 16.35
N ASP A 55 -5.43 13.50 17.04
CA ASP A 55 -6.03 14.80 17.31
C ASP A 55 -6.06 15.68 16.05
N ALA A 56 -4.97 15.68 15.27
CA ALA A 56 -4.90 16.43 14.02
C ALA A 56 -5.92 15.97 12.96
N HIS A 57 -6.16 14.65 12.86
CA HIS A 57 -7.06 14.06 11.86
C HIS A 57 -8.46 13.74 12.40
N ALA A 58 -8.72 14.02 13.67
CA ALA A 58 -9.98 13.71 14.37
C ALA A 58 -10.44 12.26 14.13
N VAL A 59 -9.50 11.30 14.24
CA VAL A 59 -9.76 9.91 13.84
C VAL A 59 -10.90 9.32 14.68
N PRO A 60 -12.02 8.91 14.04
CA PRO A 60 -13.21 8.52 14.78
C PRO A 60 -13.03 7.16 15.45
N LEU A 61 -13.86 6.92 16.46
CA LEU A 61 -14.07 5.57 16.98
C LEU A 61 -14.80 4.74 15.91
N ILE A 62 -14.62 3.42 15.98
CA ILE A 62 -15.35 2.49 15.12
C ILE A 62 -16.86 2.60 15.42
N ALA A 63 -17.69 2.64 14.37
CA ALA A 63 -19.14 2.66 14.49
C ALA A 63 -19.67 1.33 15.07
N ALA A 64 -20.93 1.31 15.50
CA ALA A 64 -21.56 0.08 15.96
C ALA A 64 -21.72 -0.93 14.79
N PRO A 65 -21.63 -2.24 15.06
CA PRO A 65 -21.91 -3.27 14.05
C PRO A 65 -23.34 -3.15 13.52
N VAL A 66 -23.53 -3.45 12.23
CA VAL A 66 -24.83 -3.35 11.57
C VAL A 66 -25.52 -4.70 11.56
N ALA A 67 -24.82 -5.74 11.10
CA ALA A 67 -25.36 -7.10 11.03
C ALA A 67 -24.23 -8.14 10.98
N PRO A 68 -24.42 -9.33 11.59
CA PRO A 68 -23.39 -10.37 11.62
C PRO A 68 -22.89 -10.79 10.22
N ILE A 69 -21.58 -10.97 10.11
CA ILE A 69 -20.91 -11.57 8.94
C ILE A 69 -20.38 -12.95 9.34
N ASN A 70 -20.53 -13.92 8.44
CA ASN A 70 -20.13 -15.32 8.62
C ASN A 70 -19.53 -15.90 7.30
N PRO A 71 -18.94 -17.10 7.33
CA PRO A 71 -18.29 -17.68 6.15
C PRO A 71 -19.20 -17.85 4.92
N GLY A 72 -20.52 -17.94 5.11
CA GLY A 72 -21.48 -18.13 4.02
C GLY A 72 -21.95 -16.83 3.35
N ASN A 73 -21.79 -15.66 3.99
CA ASN A 73 -22.35 -14.40 3.49
C ASN A 73 -21.35 -13.24 3.41
N TRP A 74 -20.08 -13.45 3.77
CA TRP A 74 -19.12 -12.34 3.89
C TRP A 74 -18.86 -11.58 2.60
N GLN A 75 -19.11 -12.17 1.42
CA GLN A 75 -18.95 -11.48 0.14
C GLN A 75 -20.14 -10.57 -0.24
N GLU A 76 -21.29 -10.72 0.44
CA GLU A 76 -22.53 -10.02 0.05
C GLU A 76 -22.48 -8.50 0.30
N ALA A 77 -21.57 -8.03 1.16
CA ALA A 77 -21.45 -6.62 1.54
C ALA A 77 -20.07 -6.03 1.23
N LEU A 78 -19.34 -6.61 0.26
CA LEU A 78 -18.04 -6.08 -0.14
C LEU A 78 -18.17 -4.63 -0.63
N GLY A 79 -17.30 -3.76 -0.14
CA GLY A 79 -17.28 -2.34 -0.45
C GLY A 79 -18.22 -1.48 0.38
N ASP A 80 -19.01 -2.08 1.29
CA ASP A 80 -19.83 -1.34 2.23
C ASP A 80 -19.04 -0.93 3.48
N ARG A 81 -18.56 0.32 3.45
CA ARG A 81 -17.81 0.95 4.55
C ARG A 81 -18.56 0.99 5.88
N ALA A 82 -19.90 1.01 5.85
CA ALA A 82 -20.69 1.00 7.08
C ALA A 82 -20.54 -0.33 7.86
N ARG A 83 -20.04 -1.38 7.20
CA ARG A 83 -19.82 -2.72 7.78
C ARG A 83 -18.43 -2.91 8.39
N GLU A 84 -17.65 -1.85 8.59
CA GLU A 84 -16.29 -1.95 9.19
C GLU A 84 -16.27 -2.81 10.45
N ALA A 85 -17.15 -2.53 11.42
CA ALA A 85 -17.17 -3.25 12.70
C ALA A 85 -17.50 -4.74 12.52
N ASP A 86 -18.42 -5.05 11.61
CA ASP A 86 -18.84 -6.41 11.30
C ASP A 86 -17.68 -7.20 10.65
N TYR A 87 -17.03 -6.61 9.65
CA TYR A 87 -15.90 -7.23 8.95
C TYR A 87 -14.69 -7.40 9.86
N ARG A 88 -14.38 -6.43 10.73
CA ARG A 88 -13.34 -6.58 11.76
C ARG A 88 -13.61 -7.77 12.66
N GLY A 89 -14.81 -7.85 13.22
CA GLY A 89 -15.18 -8.95 14.13
C GLY A 89 -15.06 -10.31 13.44
N PHE A 90 -15.57 -10.42 12.22
CA PHE A 90 -15.50 -11.64 11.43
C PHE A 90 -14.06 -12.05 11.13
N PHE A 91 -13.24 -11.17 10.52
CA PHE A 91 -11.90 -11.54 10.09
C PHE A 91 -10.91 -11.70 11.25
N VAL A 92 -11.05 -10.96 12.35
CA VAL A 92 -10.26 -11.24 13.57
C VAL A 92 -10.56 -12.65 14.09
N GLY A 93 -11.85 -13.05 14.14
CA GLY A 93 -12.24 -14.40 14.53
C GLY A 93 -11.69 -15.48 13.59
N GLU A 94 -11.76 -15.24 12.28
CA GLU A 94 -11.24 -16.19 11.29
C GLU A 94 -9.72 -16.34 11.33
N VAL A 95 -8.98 -15.25 11.50
CA VAL A 95 -7.51 -15.33 11.63
C VAL A 95 -7.11 -16.01 12.93
N GLN A 96 -7.82 -15.76 14.04
CA GLN A 96 -7.59 -16.49 15.29
C GLN A 96 -7.87 -18.00 15.16
N ARG A 97 -8.89 -18.37 14.37
CA ARG A 97 -9.28 -19.77 14.15
C ARG A 97 -8.35 -20.51 13.19
N LEU A 98 -7.91 -19.86 12.13
CA LEU A 98 -7.16 -20.46 11.03
C LEU A 98 -5.64 -20.30 11.16
N GLY A 99 -5.20 -19.28 11.89
CA GLY A 99 -3.84 -18.73 11.78
C GLY A 99 -3.70 -17.80 10.57
N ILE A 100 -2.66 -16.97 10.59
CA ILE A 100 -2.40 -15.92 9.59
C ILE A 100 -2.35 -16.48 8.17
N ASP A 101 -1.45 -17.43 7.90
CA ASP A 101 -1.23 -17.96 6.54
C ASP A 101 -2.49 -18.56 5.94
N LYS A 102 -3.17 -19.40 6.73
CA LYS A 102 -4.36 -20.10 6.24
C LYS A 102 -5.52 -19.11 6.04
N ALA A 103 -5.67 -18.09 6.87
CA ALA A 103 -6.68 -17.07 6.66
C ALA A 103 -6.42 -16.25 5.38
N ILE A 104 -5.17 -15.85 5.14
CA ILE A 104 -4.77 -15.15 3.91
C ILE A 104 -5.07 -16.01 2.68
N ARG A 105 -4.62 -17.27 2.65
CA ARG A 105 -4.90 -18.21 1.55
C ARG A 105 -6.38 -18.47 1.32
N THR A 106 -7.18 -18.46 2.40
CA THR A 106 -8.63 -18.70 2.31
C THR A 106 -9.38 -17.51 1.74
N TYR A 107 -9.05 -16.29 2.16
CA TYR A 107 -9.91 -15.13 1.93
C TYR A 107 -9.36 -14.12 0.92
N LEU A 108 -8.04 -13.89 0.89
CA LEU A 108 -7.44 -12.88 0.02
C LEU A 108 -7.69 -13.14 -1.48
N PRO A 109 -7.67 -14.40 -2.00
CA PRO A 109 -7.90 -14.65 -3.43
C PRO A 109 -9.22 -14.10 -3.97
N ALA A 110 -10.30 -14.11 -3.17
CA ALA A 110 -11.59 -13.57 -3.59
C ALA A 110 -11.61 -12.02 -3.61
N MET A 111 -10.65 -11.37 -2.95
CA MET A 111 -10.52 -9.92 -2.87
C MET A 111 -9.35 -9.38 -3.70
N THR A 112 -8.64 -10.22 -4.47
CA THR A 112 -7.46 -9.80 -5.26
C THR A 112 -7.76 -8.63 -6.20
N GLN A 113 -8.90 -8.67 -6.90
CA GLN A 113 -9.32 -7.56 -7.77
C GLN A 113 -9.84 -6.33 -7.02
N GLY A 114 -9.77 -6.36 -5.69
CA GLY A 114 -10.06 -5.24 -4.80
C GLY A 114 -8.82 -4.58 -4.24
N VAL A 115 -7.60 -4.88 -4.72
CA VAL A 115 -6.35 -4.31 -4.15
C VAL A 115 -6.30 -2.77 -4.18
N ALA A 116 -7.09 -2.15 -5.06
CA ALA A 116 -7.31 -0.71 -5.12
C ALA A 116 -8.06 -0.13 -3.90
N ALA A 117 -8.65 -0.99 -3.06
CA ALA A 117 -9.44 -0.62 -1.89
C ALA A 117 -8.69 0.41 -1.04
N SER A 118 -9.36 1.55 -0.80
CA SER A 118 -8.79 2.73 -0.14
C SER A 118 -7.34 3.02 -0.59
N ALA A 119 -7.04 2.99 -1.89
CA ALA A 119 -5.71 3.25 -2.44
C ALA A 119 -4.61 2.38 -1.79
N THR A 120 -4.80 1.06 -1.81
CA THR A 120 -3.85 0.03 -1.34
C THR A 120 -3.55 0.00 0.17
N HIS A 121 -4.24 0.80 0.99
CA HIS A 121 -4.04 0.78 2.45
C HIS A 121 -4.39 -0.54 3.16
N PRO A 122 -5.38 -1.34 2.70
CA PRO A 122 -5.56 -2.69 3.23
C PRO A 122 -4.37 -3.62 2.97
N LEU A 123 -3.70 -3.48 1.81
CA LEU A 123 -2.46 -4.21 1.50
C LEU A 123 -1.31 -3.76 2.42
N MET A 124 -1.14 -2.46 2.64
CA MET A 124 -0.17 -1.92 3.61
C MET A 124 -0.41 -2.48 5.01
N ARG A 125 -1.67 -2.46 5.47
CA ARG A 125 -2.03 -2.95 6.81
C ARG A 125 -1.81 -4.45 6.94
N LEU A 126 -2.13 -5.22 5.90
CA LEU A 126 -1.88 -6.66 5.85
C LEU A 126 -0.38 -6.95 5.94
N ALA A 127 0.43 -6.24 5.14
CA ALA A 127 1.88 -6.39 5.11
C ALA A 127 2.53 -6.15 6.47
N TYR A 128 2.09 -5.13 7.21
CA TYR A 128 2.63 -4.87 8.55
C TYR A 128 2.04 -5.78 9.64
N GLY A 129 0.80 -6.25 9.47
CA GLY A 129 0.22 -7.30 10.31
C GLY A 129 1.03 -8.60 10.23
N VAL A 130 1.40 -9.04 9.01
CA VAL A 130 2.26 -10.23 8.83
C VAL A 130 3.68 -9.99 9.32
N LEU A 131 4.27 -8.81 9.04
CA LEU A 131 5.60 -8.43 9.52
C LEU A 131 5.70 -8.46 11.05
N LYS A 132 4.65 -8.00 11.75
CA LYS A 132 4.57 -8.04 13.22
C LYS A 132 4.16 -9.42 13.75
N ASN A 133 3.70 -10.33 12.89
CA ASN A 133 3.07 -11.60 13.26
C ASN A 133 1.88 -11.39 14.22
N ASP A 134 1.05 -10.38 13.91
CA ASP A 134 -0.11 -10.00 14.72
C ASP A 134 -1.41 -10.46 14.05
N ALA A 135 -1.99 -11.54 14.59
CA ALA A 135 -3.24 -12.14 14.10
C ALA A 135 -4.42 -11.16 14.10
N ARG A 136 -4.48 -10.24 15.08
CA ARG A 136 -5.55 -9.25 15.14
C ARG A 136 -5.38 -8.20 14.05
N GLU A 137 -4.17 -7.71 13.81
CA GLU A 137 -3.92 -6.75 12.72
C GLU A 137 -4.15 -7.36 11.34
N VAL A 138 -3.80 -8.63 11.13
CA VAL A 138 -4.14 -9.35 9.89
C VAL A 138 -5.66 -9.43 9.72
N GLY A 139 -6.41 -9.73 10.78
CA GLY A 139 -7.87 -9.73 10.76
C GLY A 139 -8.46 -8.36 10.44
N HIS A 140 -7.92 -7.30 11.07
CA HIS A 140 -8.30 -5.92 10.74
C HIS A 140 -7.99 -5.58 9.27
N ALA A 141 -6.84 -5.99 8.74
CA ALA A 141 -6.48 -5.72 7.35
C ALA A 141 -7.41 -6.39 6.34
N LEU A 142 -7.75 -7.67 6.55
CA LEU A 142 -8.72 -8.38 5.71
C LEU A 142 -10.12 -7.74 5.80
N GLY A 143 -10.54 -7.34 7.01
CA GLY A 143 -11.79 -6.61 7.19
C GLY A 143 -11.80 -5.24 6.54
N TYR A 144 -10.68 -4.53 6.54
CA TYR A 144 -10.52 -3.25 5.83
C TYR A 144 -10.67 -3.46 4.33
N TRP A 145 -10.00 -4.49 3.79
CA TRP A 145 -10.07 -4.85 2.39
C TRP A 145 -11.50 -5.17 1.95
N ALA A 146 -12.25 -5.92 2.77
CA ALA A 146 -13.63 -6.25 2.49
C ALA A 146 -14.56 -5.03 2.56
N ALA A 147 -14.45 -4.20 3.61
CA ALA A 147 -15.29 -3.02 3.80
C ALA A 147 -15.04 -1.92 2.76
N THR A 148 -13.84 -1.85 2.16
CA THR A 148 -13.47 -0.83 1.16
C THR A 148 -13.24 -1.38 -0.23
N TYR A 149 -13.62 -2.65 -0.46
CA TYR A 149 -13.42 -3.37 -1.72
C TYR A 149 -13.77 -2.49 -2.92
N LEU A 150 -12.76 -2.24 -3.76
CA LEU A 150 -12.87 -1.44 -4.98
C LEU A 150 -12.54 -2.35 -6.17
N PRO A 151 -13.54 -2.89 -6.89
CA PRO A 151 -13.28 -3.83 -7.97
C PRO A 151 -12.58 -3.17 -9.15
N LEU A 152 -11.56 -3.85 -9.67
CA LEU A 152 -10.89 -3.57 -10.94
C LEU A 152 -11.03 -4.76 -11.90
N PRO A 153 -10.72 -4.57 -13.20
CA PRO A 153 -10.74 -5.66 -14.19
C PRO A 153 -9.91 -6.87 -13.75
N GLY A 154 -10.44 -8.08 -14.00
CA GLY A 154 -9.75 -9.34 -13.72
C GLY A 154 -8.95 -9.88 -14.92
N PRO A 155 -7.96 -10.75 -14.69
CA PRO A 155 -6.99 -11.18 -15.70
C PRO A 155 -7.54 -12.30 -16.62
N GLY A 156 -6.77 -12.65 -17.64
CA GLY A 156 -6.99 -13.81 -18.51
C GLY A 156 -8.00 -13.58 -19.63
N LYS A 157 -8.22 -12.31 -20.01
CA LYS A 157 -9.15 -11.92 -21.08
C LYS A 157 -8.46 -11.33 -22.31
N PHE A 158 -7.21 -10.90 -22.17
CA PHE A 158 -6.43 -10.27 -23.25
C PHE A 158 -5.06 -10.92 -23.38
N GLU A 159 -4.43 -10.73 -24.53
CA GLU A 159 -3.07 -11.22 -24.80
C GLU A 159 -2.03 -10.24 -24.28
N ALA A 160 -0.93 -10.78 -23.73
CA ALA A 160 0.22 -9.97 -23.33
C ALA A 160 0.97 -9.44 -24.56
N ASP A 161 1.30 -8.15 -24.53
CA ASP A 161 1.97 -7.42 -25.63
C ASP A 161 3.38 -6.92 -25.27
N THR A 162 3.77 -6.97 -23.99
CA THR A 162 5.09 -6.50 -23.53
C THR A 162 5.65 -7.37 -22.41
N ASP A 163 6.98 -7.38 -22.26
CA ASP A 163 7.70 -7.90 -21.09
C ASP A 163 8.15 -6.79 -20.12
N ASP A 164 7.92 -5.52 -20.48
CA ASP A 164 8.40 -4.34 -19.76
C ASP A 164 7.27 -3.70 -18.92
N PRO A 165 7.38 -3.71 -17.58
CA PRO A 165 6.43 -3.02 -16.71
C PRO A 165 6.31 -1.52 -17.01
N ALA A 166 7.37 -0.86 -17.49
CA ALA A 166 7.34 0.57 -17.84
C ALA A 166 6.47 0.85 -19.08
N GLU A 167 6.47 -0.06 -20.07
CA GLU A 167 5.61 0.08 -21.26
C GLU A 167 4.12 -0.07 -20.92
N VAL A 168 3.79 -0.84 -19.89
CA VAL A 168 2.42 -0.91 -19.36
C VAL A 168 1.99 0.45 -18.82
N LEU A 169 2.84 1.09 -18.03
CA LEU A 169 2.58 2.42 -17.45
C LEU A 169 2.53 3.51 -18.51
N ALA A 170 3.45 3.51 -19.47
CA ALA A 170 3.51 4.48 -20.56
C ALA A 170 2.25 4.42 -21.45
N GLY A 171 1.77 3.21 -21.76
CA GLY A 171 0.58 3.02 -22.61
C GLY A 171 -0.73 3.52 -21.99
N ILE A 172 -0.76 3.91 -20.71
CA ILE A 172 -1.92 4.56 -20.11
C ILE A 172 -2.25 5.88 -20.82
N ALA A 173 -1.25 6.59 -21.33
CA ALA A 173 -1.44 7.84 -22.07
C ALA A 173 -2.25 7.68 -23.37
N ASP A 174 -2.36 6.45 -23.89
CA ASP A 174 -3.05 6.13 -25.15
C ASP A 174 -4.53 5.75 -24.94
N ILE A 175 -4.98 5.61 -23.68
CA ILE A 175 -6.38 5.27 -23.38
C ILE A 175 -7.28 6.47 -23.74
N GLU A 176 -8.30 6.23 -24.56
CA GLU A 176 -9.30 7.25 -24.89
C GLU A 176 -9.98 7.79 -23.63
N GLY A 177 -10.05 9.12 -23.50
CA GLY A 177 -10.64 9.80 -22.34
C GLY A 177 -9.71 9.91 -21.12
N ILE A 178 -8.47 9.39 -21.17
CA ILE A 178 -7.55 9.42 -20.02
C ILE A 178 -7.13 10.83 -19.57
N ARG A 179 -7.29 11.84 -20.43
CA ARG A 179 -6.98 13.24 -20.10
C ARG A 179 -8.18 14.04 -19.63
N ASP A 180 -9.38 13.50 -19.77
CA ASP A 180 -10.66 14.19 -19.56
C ASP A 180 -11.58 13.44 -18.58
N TYR A 181 -11.07 12.44 -17.86
CA TYR A 181 -11.85 11.70 -16.87
C TYR A 181 -12.18 12.58 -15.65
N GLU A 182 -13.36 12.38 -15.07
CA GLU A 182 -13.82 13.10 -13.90
C GLU A 182 -13.80 12.20 -12.66
N THR A 183 -13.57 12.79 -11.49
CA THR A 183 -13.61 12.10 -10.19
C THR A 183 -14.56 12.83 -9.25
N GLU A 184 -15.14 12.11 -8.29
CA GLU A 184 -16.03 12.74 -7.31
C GLU A 184 -15.26 13.70 -6.39
N THR A 185 -14.02 13.34 -6.06
CA THR A 185 -13.04 14.17 -5.35
C THR A 185 -11.62 13.72 -5.74
N ASP A 186 -10.61 14.50 -5.36
CA ASP A 186 -9.20 14.23 -5.72
C ASP A 186 -8.52 13.08 -4.95
N LEU A 187 -9.29 12.23 -4.24
CA LEU A 187 -8.75 11.06 -3.55
C LEU A 187 -8.14 10.06 -4.54
N LEU A 188 -7.04 9.41 -4.15
CA LEU A 188 -6.37 8.42 -5.00
C LEU A 188 -7.31 7.31 -5.47
N TRP A 189 -8.12 6.76 -4.56
CA TRP A 189 -9.01 5.66 -4.92
C TRP A 189 -10.20 6.09 -5.79
N HIS A 190 -10.59 7.37 -5.77
CA HIS A 190 -11.53 7.94 -6.75
C HIS A 190 -10.91 8.02 -8.14
N ASN A 191 -9.64 8.45 -8.22
CA ASN A 191 -8.89 8.44 -9.48
C ASN A 191 -8.72 7.01 -10.02
N ILE A 192 -8.32 6.06 -9.17
CA ILE A 192 -8.20 4.63 -9.54
C ILE A 192 -9.54 4.11 -10.08
N ARG A 193 -10.67 4.42 -9.42
CA ARG A 193 -12.01 4.03 -9.87
C ARG A 193 -12.35 4.64 -11.23
N ALA A 194 -12.14 5.94 -11.39
CA ALA A 194 -12.52 6.65 -12.61
C ALA A 194 -11.69 6.18 -13.82
N VAL A 195 -10.38 6.06 -13.65
CA VAL A 195 -9.49 5.54 -14.69
C VAL A 195 -9.78 4.06 -14.97
N GLY A 196 -10.02 3.26 -13.93
CA GLY A 196 -10.39 1.85 -14.04
C GLY A 196 -11.70 1.59 -14.78
N ALA A 197 -12.58 2.59 -14.85
CA ALA A 197 -13.87 2.54 -15.55
C ALA A 197 -13.78 2.93 -17.04
N LEU A 198 -12.63 3.45 -17.50
CA LEU A 198 -12.45 3.80 -18.91
C LEU A 198 -12.50 2.53 -19.79
N PRO A 199 -13.20 2.54 -20.95
CA PRO A 199 -13.35 1.36 -21.80
C PRO A 199 -12.02 0.71 -22.21
N GLY A 200 -10.97 1.52 -22.42
CA GLY A 200 -9.64 1.07 -22.81
C GLY A 200 -8.75 0.58 -21.65
N PHE A 201 -9.22 0.62 -20.41
CA PHE A 201 -8.40 0.26 -19.24
C PHE A 201 -8.36 -1.26 -18.99
N ALA A 202 -9.43 -2.00 -19.28
CA ALA A 202 -9.50 -3.43 -18.98
C ALA A 202 -8.33 -4.29 -19.50
N PRO A 203 -7.75 -4.04 -20.70
CA PRO A 203 -6.57 -4.77 -21.17
C PRO A 203 -5.31 -4.60 -20.31
N VAL A 204 -5.17 -3.53 -19.54
CA VAL A 204 -3.94 -3.17 -18.79
C VAL A 204 -3.45 -4.31 -17.89
N ILE A 205 -4.36 -5.05 -17.25
CA ILE A 205 -4.01 -6.14 -16.32
C ILE A 205 -3.26 -7.30 -17.00
N ASP A 206 -3.50 -7.52 -18.29
CA ASP A 206 -2.99 -8.66 -19.05
C ASP A 206 -1.79 -8.30 -19.96
N ARG A 207 -1.54 -7.00 -20.20
CA ARG A 207 -0.46 -6.51 -21.09
C ARG A 207 0.92 -7.09 -20.76
N LEU A 208 1.25 -7.17 -19.47
CA LEU A 208 2.55 -7.67 -19.02
C LEU A 208 2.62 -9.20 -19.11
N ARG A 209 3.61 -9.71 -19.85
CA ARG A 209 4.02 -11.11 -19.76
C ARG A 209 4.78 -11.32 -18.45
N PHE A 210 4.42 -12.37 -17.70
CA PHE A 210 5.05 -12.65 -16.41
C PHE A 210 6.14 -13.73 -16.57
N HIS A 211 7.34 -13.39 -16.10
CA HIS A 211 8.55 -14.20 -16.02
C HIS A 211 9.24 -14.02 -14.66
N ASP A 212 10.28 -14.82 -14.38
CA ASP A 212 10.99 -14.85 -13.09
C ASP A 212 11.53 -13.47 -12.64
N ASN A 213 11.92 -12.59 -13.57
CA ASN A 213 12.48 -11.26 -13.25
C ASN A 213 11.42 -10.14 -13.15
N THR A 214 10.14 -10.45 -13.36
CA THR A 214 9.09 -9.41 -13.54
C THR A 214 8.92 -8.56 -12.29
N VAL A 215 8.85 -9.20 -11.12
CA VAL A 215 8.73 -8.51 -9.83
C VAL A 215 9.90 -7.55 -9.61
N ARG A 216 11.12 -7.98 -9.97
CA ARG A 216 12.31 -7.12 -9.87
C ARG A 216 12.19 -5.91 -10.81
N ARG A 217 11.79 -6.10 -12.06
CA ARG A 217 11.58 -4.99 -13.02
C ARG A 217 10.49 -4.03 -12.53
N MET A 218 9.38 -4.53 -11.98
CA MET A 218 8.32 -3.70 -11.39
C MET A 218 8.86 -2.86 -10.23
N THR A 219 9.71 -3.44 -9.37
CA THR A 219 10.39 -2.73 -8.29
C THR A 219 11.32 -1.64 -8.81
N GLU A 220 12.15 -1.94 -9.81
CA GLU A 220 13.07 -0.97 -10.43
C GLU A 220 12.30 0.19 -11.08
N VAL A 221 11.24 -0.09 -11.83
CA VAL A 221 10.36 0.92 -12.46
C VAL A 221 9.68 1.78 -11.39
N SER A 222 9.18 1.17 -10.31
CA SER A 222 8.55 1.89 -9.19
C SER A 222 9.53 2.85 -8.50
N LEU A 223 10.76 2.40 -8.27
CA LEU A 223 11.81 3.20 -7.65
C LEU A 223 12.23 4.36 -8.54
N VAL A 224 12.35 4.15 -9.85
CA VAL A 224 12.65 5.22 -10.81
C VAL A 224 11.50 6.23 -10.87
N ALA A 225 10.26 5.76 -11.00
CA ALA A 225 9.09 6.64 -11.06
C ALA A 225 9.01 7.57 -9.83
N PHE A 226 9.18 7.02 -8.63
CA PHE A 226 9.19 7.83 -7.42
C PHE A 226 10.42 8.75 -7.32
N SER A 227 11.62 8.24 -7.61
CA SER A 227 12.87 9.01 -7.51
C SER A 227 12.91 10.25 -8.40
N PHE A 228 12.19 10.26 -9.53
CA PHE A 228 12.20 11.36 -10.48
C PHE A 228 11.00 12.30 -10.37
N THR A 229 9.90 11.85 -9.77
CA THR A 229 8.69 12.67 -9.61
C THR A 229 8.53 13.22 -8.19
N LEU A 230 8.98 12.44 -7.18
CA LEU A 230 8.62 12.60 -5.77
C LEU A 230 7.09 12.74 -5.54
N ASP A 231 6.30 12.29 -6.52
CA ASP A 231 4.85 12.41 -6.48
C ASP A 231 4.27 11.46 -5.43
N PHE A 232 3.24 11.95 -4.75
CA PHE A 232 2.55 11.18 -3.72
C PHE A 232 1.95 9.88 -4.26
N SER A 233 1.42 9.87 -5.49
CA SER A 233 0.86 8.67 -6.09
C SER A 233 1.95 7.68 -6.50
N ALA A 234 3.10 8.17 -6.95
CA ALA A 234 4.28 7.33 -7.25
C ALA A 234 4.84 6.65 -6.00
N LEU A 235 4.66 7.23 -4.81
CA LEU A 235 5.05 6.61 -3.53
C LEU A 235 4.38 5.25 -3.33
N HIS A 236 3.10 5.11 -3.73
CA HIS A 236 2.37 3.84 -3.63
C HIS A 236 2.99 2.72 -4.49
N ALA A 237 3.71 3.06 -5.56
CA ALA A 237 4.43 2.08 -6.35
C ALA A 237 5.62 1.52 -5.55
N VAL A 238 6.49 2.38 -5.03
CA VAL A 238 7.69 1.95 -4.31
C VAL A 238 7.38 1.30 -2.96
N THR A 239 6.47 1.87 -2.15
CA THR A 239 6.09 1.26 -0.88
C THR A 239 5.20 0.03 -1.09
N GLY A 240 4.36 0.03 -2.12
CA GLY A 240 3.52 -1.11 -2.46
C GLY A 240 4.33 -2.34 -2.87
N MET A 241 5.44 -2.19 -3.59
CA MET A 241 6.33 -3.33 -3.89
C MET A 241 6.92 -3.96 -2.62
N HIS A 242 7.25 -3.15 -1.61
CA HIS A 242 7.65 -3.67 -0.29
C HIS A 242 6.51 -4.47 0.36
N TRP A 243 5.28 -3.92 0.37
CA TRP A 243 4.13 -4.59 0.97
C TRP A 243 3.80 -5.91 0.26
N MET A 244 3.89 -5.92 -1.06
CA MET A 244 3.73 -7.12 -1.89
C MET A 244 4.78 -8.18 -1.56
N ARG A 245 6.05 -7.81 -1.38
CA ARG A 245 7.10 -8.75 -0.97
C ARG A 245 6.83 -9.37 0.41
N LEU A 246 6.21 -8.63 1.33
CA LEU A 246 5.82 -9.13 2.64
C LEU A 246 4.60 -10.07 2.57
N VAL A 247 3.63 -9.79 1.70
CA VAL A 247 2.38 -10.57 1.61
C VAL A 247 2.49 -11.79 0.69
N ALA A 248 3.26 -11.72 -0.40
CA ALA A 248 3.36 -12.78 -1.40
C ALA A 248 3.72 -14.17 -0.84
N PRO A 249 4.60 -14.32 0.17
CA PRO A 249 4.88 -15.63 0.78
C PRO A 249 3.69 -16.28 1.51
N HIS A 250 2.63 -15.50 1.79
CA HIS A 250 1.45 -15.96 2.53
C HIS A 250 0.27 -16.35 1.61
N VAL A 251 0.37 -16.15 0.29
CA VAL A 251 -0.61 -16.65 -0.68
C VAL A 251 -0.15 -17.96 -1.31
N ASP A 252 -1.05 -18.70 -1.96
CA ASP A 252 -0.68 -19.86 -2.76
C ASP A 252 0.09 -19.43 -4.02
N GLU A 253 1.00 -20.28 -4.50
CA GLU A 253 1.92 -19.99 -5.61
C GLU A 253 1.17 -19.53 -6.88
N ASP A 254 0.05 -20.17 -7.20
CA ASP A 254 -0.80 -19.83 -8.34
C ASP A 254 -1.58 -18.51 -8.18
N LYS A 255 -1.52 -17.88 -6.99
CA LYS A 255 -2.15 -16.59 -6.68
C LYS A 255 -1.15 -15.44 -6.63
N VAL A 256 0.15 -15.70 -6.64
CA VAL A 256 1.18 -14.65 -6.59
C VAL A 256 1.10 -13.74 -7.82
N GLU A 257 1.13 -14.32 -9.03
CA GLU A 257 1.03 -13.53 -10.27
C GLU A 257 -0.28 -12.72 -10.35
N PRO A 258 -1.49 -13.30 -10.14
CA PRO A 258 -2.72 -12.53 -10.10
C PRO A 258 -2.70 -11.34 -9.13
N LEU A 259 -2.04 -11.48 -7.98
CA LEU A 259 -1.90 -10.40 -7.01
C LEU A 259 -1.00 -9.27 -7.55
N TYR A 260 0.14 -9.60 -8.15
CA TYR A 260 1.03 -8.60 -8.77
C TYR A 260 0.39 -7.91 -9.97
N ARG A 261 -0.34 -8.64 -10.82
CA ARG A 261 -1.12 -8.05 -11.92
C ARG A 261 -2.15 -7.06 -11.41
N ALA A 262 -2.92 -7.46 -10.38
CA ALA A 262 -3.90 -6.58 -9.76
C ALA A 262 -3.25 -5.33 -9.14
N PHE A 263 -2.10 -5.49 -8.49
CA PHE A 263 -1.36 -4.34 -7.94
C PHE A 263 -0.84 -3.42 -9.06
N TRP A 264 -0.28 -3.98 -10.15
CA TRP A 264 0.29 -3.18 -11.23
C TRP A 264 -0.75 -2.35 -11.97
N GLN A 265 -1.97 -2.87 -12.19
CA GLN A 265 -3.04 -2.05 -12.76
C GLN A 265 -3.43 -0.89 -11.84
N VAL A 266 -3.35 -1.04 -10.50
CA VAL A 266 -3.56 0.10 -9.60
C VAL A 266 -2.51 1.17 -9.83
N ILE A 267 -1.23 0.80 -9.92
CA ILE A 267 -0.15 1.75 -10.21
C ILE A 267 -0.37 2.41 -11.59
N ALA A 268 -0.76 1.63 -12.60
CA ALA A 268 -1.07 2.14 -13.92
C ALA A 268 -2.22 3.16 -13.92
N SER A 269 -3.27 2.90 -13.14
CA SER A 269 -4.40 3.84 -13.01
C SER A 269 -4.04 5.19 -12.37
N LEU A 270 -2.90 5.28 -11.69
CA LEU A 270 -2.41 6.50 -11.06
C LEU A 270 -1.51 7.35 -11.97
N ILE A 271 -1.10 6.84 -13.14
CA ILE A 271 -0.24 7.56 -14.09
C ILE A 271 -0.76 8.95 -14.48
N PRO A 272 -2.07 9.16 -14.71
CA PRO A 272 -2.60 10.50 -15.01
C PRO A 272 -2.40 11.47 -13.84
N LYS A 273 -2.55 11.00 -12.60
CA LYS A 273 -2.37 11.81 -11.39
C LYS A 273 -0.91 12.17 -11.11
N ILE A 274 0.02 11.30 -11.50
CA ILE A 274 1.47 11.57 -11.49
C ILE A 274 1.86 12.56 -12.61
N GLY A 275 0.94 12.83 -13.55
CA GLY A 275 1.15 13.79 -14.63
C GLY A 275 1.82 13.20 -15.87
N PHE A 276 1.61 11.90 -16.15
CA PHE A 276 2.23 11.19 -17.27
C PHE A 276 3.77 11.35 -17.30
N PRO A 277 4.47 10.89 -16.25
CA PRO A 277 5.90 11.12 -16.13
C PRO A 277 6.65 10.52 -17.31
N VAL A 278 7.60 11.27 -17.84
CA VAL A 278 8.57 10.74 -18.80
C VAL A 278 9.60 9.95 -18.01
N PHE A 279 9.76 8.67 -18.35
CA PHE A 279 10.80 7.85 -17.72
C PHE A 279 12.19 8.32 -18.14
N PRO A 280 13.12 8.51 -17.19
CA PRO A 280 14.48 8.97 -17.47
C PRO A 280 15.28 7.93 -18.25
N SER A 281 16.31 8.39 -18.96
CA SER A 281 17.32 7.52 -19.56
C SER A 281 18.15 6.77 -18.51
N ALA A 282 18.81 5.69 -18.92
CA ALA A 282 19.68 4.92 -18.04
C ALA A 282 20.80 5.77 -17.42
N ASP A 283 21.35 6.72 -18.18
CA ASP A 283 22.40 7.63 -17.72
C ASP A 283 21.86 8.59 -16.63
N GLU A 284 20.68 9.19 -16.83
CA GLU A 284 20.05 10.04 -15.81
C GLU A 284 19.75 9.27 -14.50
N VAL A 285 19.31 8.01 -14.60
CA VAL A 285 19.11 7.16 -13.41
C VAL A 285 20.43 6.86 -12.71
N GLN A 286 21.50 6.64 -13.46
CA GLN A 286 22.82 6.43 -12.90
C GLN A 286 23.35 7.69 -12.20
N ASP A 287 23.19 8.87 -12.82
CA ASP A 287 23.54 10.16 -12.20
C ASP A 287 22.77 10.38 -10.89
N MET A 288 21.48 10.02 -10.85
CA MET A 288 20.68 10.10 -9.63
C MET A 288 21.22 9.17 -8.53
N ARG A 289 21.65 7.94 -8.87
CA ARG A 289 22.25 6.99 -7.91
C ARG A 289 23.56 7.48 -7.30
N GLU A 290 24.33 8.22 -8.08
CA GLU A 290 25.64 8.73 -7.70
C GLU A 290 25.58 10.01 -6.86
N ARG A 291 24.40 10.64 -6.74
CA ARG A 291 24.21 11.77 -5.84
C ARG A 291 24.64 11.43 -4.42
N ASP A 292 25.30 12.39 -3.79
CA ASP A 292 25.62 12.33 -2.37
C ASP A 292 24.32 12.31 -1.56
N ALA A 293 24.20 11.32 -0.69
CA ALA A 293 23.05 11.14 0.19
C ALA A 293 23.54 10.63 1.55
N PRO A 294 22.95 11.13 2.66
CA PRO A 294 23.24 10.64 4.00
C PRO A 294 23.12 9.14 4.15
N GLU A 295 23.80 8.58 5.14
CA GLU A 295 23.66 7.17 5.50
C GLU A 295 22.33 6.92 6.24
N TRP A 296 21.87 5.66 6.24
CA TRP A 296 20.58 5.30 6.84
C TRP A 296 20.36 5.78 8.28
N PRO A 297 21.35 5.78 9.20
CA PRO A 297 21.13 6.29 10.55
C PRO A 297 20.58 7.73 10.58
N GLU A 298 21.07 8.59 9.69
CA GLU A 298 20.62 9.99 9.60
C GLU A 298 19.23 10.09 8.97
N ILE A 299 18.99 9.38 7.87
CA ILE A 299 17.69 9.34 7.19
C ILE A 299 16.60 8.80 8.14
N LYS A 300 16.90 7.73 8.89
CA LYS A 300 15.98 7.15 9.86
C LYS A 300 15.70 8.09 11.03
N ALA A 301 16.71 8.80 11.53
CA ALA A 301 16.52 9.79 12.58
C ALA A 301 15.58 10.93 12.13
N ALA A 302 15.74 11.42 10.90
CA ALA A 302 14.85 12.41 10.30
C ALA A 302 13.41 11.87 10.15
N ALA A 303 13.25 10.64 9.66
CA ALA A 303 11.93 10.02 9.54
C ALA A 303 11.22 9.82 10.88
N ILE A 304 11.94 9.38 11.93
CA ILE A 304 11.39 9.22 13.29
C ILE A 304 10.93 10.56 13.86
N ALA A 305 11.63 11.66 13.55
CA ALA A 305 11.27 13.00 13.98
C ALA A 305 10.08 13.59 13.20
N SER A 306 9.79 13.08 11.99
CA SER A 306 8.69 13.58 11.15
C SER A 306 7.32 13.23 11.74
N TYR A 307 6.35 14.11 11.50
CA TYR A 307 4.92 13.87 11.76
C TYR A 307 4.15 13.46 10.49
N ASP A 308 4.81 13.47 9.33
CA ASP A 308 4.24 13.00 8.08
C ASP A 308 4.38 11.46 7.99
N GLU A 309 3.24 10.76 7.96
CA GLU A 309 3.16 9.30 7.85
C GLU A 309 3.89 8.74 6.61
N HIS A 310 4.00 9.53 5.54
CA HIS A 310 4.59 9.09 4.28
C HIS A 310 6.11 9.10 4.35
N ASP A 311 6.69 10.02 5.12
CA ASP A 311 8.13 10.07 5.38
C ASP A 311 8.60 8.80 6.10
N VAL A 312 7.84 8.37 7.12
CA VAL A 312 8.07 7.13 7.86
C VAL A 312 7.91 5.92 6.93
N SER A 313 6.79 5.87 6.20
CA SER A 313 6.43 4.73 5.36
C SER A 313 7.42 4.49 4.22
N LEU A 314 7.82 5.58 3.54
CA LEU A 314 8.85 5.52 2.51
C LEU A 314 10.20 5.13 3.10
N THR A 315 10.64 5.77 4.18
CA THR A 315 11.97 5.51 4.76
C THR A 315 12.11 4.06 5.19
N PHE A 316 11.09 3.52 5.88
CA PHE A 316 11.09 2.12 6.27
C PHE A 316 11.13 1.21 5.04
N SER A 317 10.22 1.42 4.09
CA SER A 317 10.12 0.57 2.89
C SER A 317 11.37 0.61 2.02
N ALA A 318 11.88 1.81 1.72
CA ALA A 318 13.11 1.98 0.94
C ALA A 318 14.32 1.33 1.61
N SER A 319 14.41 1.40 2.95
CA SER A 319 15.51 0.76 3.67
C SER A 319 15.45 -0.77 3.66
N GLU A 320 14.25 -1.35 3.66
CA GLU A 320 14.05 -2.80 3.58
C GLU A 320 14.20 -3.31 2.14
N GLU A 321 13.70 -2.58 1.15
CA GLU A 321 13.87 -2.93 -0.26
C GLU A 321 15.32 -2.81 -0.71
N GLN A 322 16.07 -1.80 -0.24
CA GLN A 322 17.50 -1.73 -0.55
C GLN A 322 18.25 -2.98 -0.07
N LYS A 323 17.93 -3.48 1.13
CA LYS A 323 18.53 -4.71 1.67
C LYS A 323 18.15 -5.93 0.83
N ALA A 324 16.89 -6.01 0.41
CA ALA A 324 16.37 -7.14 -0.36
C ALA A 324 16.94 -7.20 -1.78
N TRP A 325 17.22 -6.05 -2.40
CA TRP A 325 17.58 -5.94 -3.82
C TRP A 325 19.04 -5.56 -4.07
N GLY A 326 19.96 -6.11 -3.27
CA GLY A 326 21.39 -6.02 -3.55
C GLY A 326 22.03 -4.65 -3.31
N GLY A 327 21.36 -3.77 -2.57
CA GLY A 327 21.96 -2.52 -2.10
C GLY A 327 21.81 -1.31 -3.02
N ASP A 328 20.88 -1.30 -3.99
CA ASP A 328 20.71 -0.15 -4.91
C ASP A 328 20.61 1.19 -4.12
N ARG A 329 21.59 2.06 -4.34
CA ARG A 329 21.71 3.35 -3.65
C ARG A 329 20.55 4.29 -3.97
N LEU A 330 19.83 4.09 -5.07
CA LEU A 330 18.71 4.94 -5.45
C LEU A 330 17.63 5.00 -4.37
N TYR A 331 17.38 3.91 -3.63
CA TYR A 331 16.47 3.91 -2.47
C TYR A 331 16.84 4.95 -1.41
N ARG A 332 18.14 5.06 -1.13
CA ARG A 332 18.67 5.99 -0.14
C ARG A 332 18.55 7.43 -0.62
N VAL A 333 18.87 7.67 -1.90
CA VAL A 333 18.71 8.99 -2.54
C VAL A 333 17.25 9.41 -2.54
N ALA A 334 16.31 8.55 -2.96
CA ALA A 334 14.88 8.84 -2.93
C ALA A 334 14.37 9.18 -1.52
N ALA A 335 14.74 8.40 -0.50
CA ALA A 335 14.36 8.68 0.88
C ALA A 335 14.95 10.01 1.40
N ALA A 336 16.22 10.28 1.12
CA ALA A 336 16.87 11.53 1.50
C ALA A 336 16.23 12.76 0.83
N ARG A 337 15.88 12.66 -0.47
CA ARG A 337 15.16 13.71 -1.21
C ARG A 337 13.77 13.95 -0.65
N ARG A 338 13.01 12.88 -0.36
CA ARG A 338 11.68 13.01 0.27
C ARG A 338 11.74 13.76 1.60
N LEU A 339 12.73 13.43 2.43
CA LEU A 339 12.96 14.07 3.72
C LEU A 339 13.64 15.44 3.62
N ARG A 340 13.93 15.92 2.40
CA ARG A 340 14.62 17.20 2.13
C ARG A 340 15.99 17.30 2.81
N LEU A 341 16.68 16.17 2.93
CA LEU A 341 18.07 16.13 3.40
C LEU A 341 19.06 16.48 2.26
N ILE A 342 18.60 16.35 1.01
CA ILE A 342 19.28 16.72 -0.24
C ILE A 342 18.24 17.22 -1.26
N ASP A 343 18.70 17.82 -2.36
CA ASP A 343 17.88 18.37 -3.46
C ASP A 343 17.33 17.31 -4.45
#